data_AF-A0A0G0HQW2-F1
#
_entry.id   AF-A0A0G0HQW2-F1
#
_cell.length_a   1.000
_cell.length_b   1.000
_cell.length_c   1.000
_cell.angle_alpha   90.00
_cell.angle_beta   90.00
_cell.angle_gamma   90.00
#
_symmetry.space_group_name_H-M   'P 1'
#
loop_
_entity.id
_entity.type
_entity.pdbx_description
1 polymer ?
#
loop_
_entity_poly.entity_id
_entity_poly.type
_entity_poly.pdbx_seq_one_letter_code
_entity_poly.pdbx_strand_id
1 'polypeptide(L)'
;MSKNWAHVKLIKILLVFFLIAFITLAIAFFYSTKPYRINNVQFQSSIGESLKIFIYNESTFSDPVSGCWYDSGDYVVFLHRNVQSFYYLSLAYNYAKTPTVKSDIKLVLDRQKNCIDIMLSKNYKQFGDQKSHGINIPPLFNSIFYSRNNYQFKQNEGKDVYLLYGLSLNNLGYAEKAKEWLQQSERRTDKTISENCCEEGVLTITPKNMISIEKIYENDLVQTKPNWGFSFSNISFLKSKKYNEIKSYLTDVSKLWKENSSIFNYIGGNYDIAGTIAFERLYARDTGDNSFKELSNSMMNYLQGENSYNINFLNYPNKYHPCDFFGNCKLEDTLINGVDETGKFETNRKDVWRLTEVQLIGQAQYVLAEILYNNL
;
A
#
# COMPACT_ATOMS: atom_id res chain seq x y z
N MET A 1 63.28 -27.26 1.21
CA MET A 1 62.28 -27.21 0.12
C MET A 1 60.97 -27.96 0.41
N SER A 2 60.83 -28.78 1.47
CA SER A 2 59.60 -29.56 1.73
C SER A 2 58.46 -28.82 2.45
N LYS A 3 58.74 -27.74 3.20
CA LYS A 3 57.69 -26.98 3.93
C LYS A 3 56.70 -26.23 3.00
N ASN A 4 57.15 -25.81 1.80
CA ASN A 4 56.29 -25.10 0.85
C ASN A 4 55.18 -25.99 0.25
N TRP A 5 55.39 -27.29 0.12
CA TRP A 5 54.41 -28.21 -0.45
C TRP A 5 53.23 -28.48 0.49
N ALA A 6 53.47 -28.52 1.80
CA ALA A 6 52.42 -28.69 2.80
C ALA A 6 51.50 -27.45 2.86
N HIS A 7 52.06 -26.24 2.78
CA HIS A 7 51.27 -25.00 2.73
C HIS A 7 50.42 -24.90 1.46
N VAL A 8 50.99 -25.23 0.29
CA VAL A 8 50.22 -25.22 -0.97
C VAL A 8 49.08 -26.24 -0.96
N LYS A 9 49.26 -27.43 -0.36
CA LYS A 9 48.17 -28.41 -0.21
C LYS A 9 47.08 -27.92 0.75
N LEU A 10 47.46 -27.33 1.89
CA LEU A 10 46.49 -26.78 2.85
C LEU A 10 45.65 -25.65 2.26
N ILE A 11 46.28 -24.72 1.53
CA ILE A 11 45.57 -23.62 0.84
C ILE A 11 44.56 -24.18 -0.17
N LYS A 12 44.95 -25.18 -0.98
CA LYS A 12 44.03 -25.82 -1.93
C LYS A 12 42.84 -26.46 -1.24
N ILE A 13 43.06 -27.15 -0.12
CA ILE A 13 41.98 -27.75 0.68
C ILE A 13 41.03 -26.68 1.21
N LEU A 14 41.55 -25.59 1.79
CA LEU A 14 40.75 -24.48 2.29
C LEU A 14 39.93 -23.79 1.19
N LEU A 15 40.51 -23.59 0.00
CA LEU A 15 39.79 -23.04 -1.15
C LEU A 15 38.65 -23.95 -1.61
N VAL A 16 38.85 -25.26 -1.62
CA VAL A 16 37.78 -26.23 -1.94
C VAL A 16 36.66 -26.16 -0.90
N PHE A 17 36.98 -26.13 0.39
CA PHE A 17 35.96 -25.97 1.44
C PHE A 17 35.22 -24.64 1.34
N PHE A 18 35.91 -23.53 1.07
CA PHE A 18 35.30 -22.23 0.89
C PHE A 18 34.35 -22.21 -0.32
N LEU A 19 34.77 -22.82 -1.44
CA LEU A 19 33.92 -22.93 -2.63
C LEU A 19 32.68 -23.78 -2.35
N ILE A 20 32.81 -24.92 -1.66
CA ILE A 20 31.67 -25.77 -1.28
C ILE A 20 30.72 -25.01 -0.36
N ALA A 21 31.24 -24.29 0.63
CA ALA A 21 30.43 -23.46 1.54
C ALA A 21 29.69 -22.35 0.78
N PHE A 22 30.38 -21.66 -0.14
CA PHE A 22 29.78 -20.62 -0.98
C PHE A 22 28.68 -21.17 -1.89
N ILE A 23 28.92 -22.30 -2.57
CA ILE A 23 27.92 -22.95 -3.42
C ILE A 23 26.72 -23.41 -2.58
N THR A 24 26.96 -24.00 -1.41
CA THR A 24 25.89 -24.46 -0.51
C THR A 24 25.05 -23.27 -0.02
N LEU A 25 25.70 -22.17 0.37
CA LEU A 25 25.04 -20.93 0.77
C LEU A 25 24.23 -20.34 -0.39
N ALA A 26 24.78 -20.30 -1.60
CA ALA A 26 24.08 -19.85 -2.79
C ALA A 26 22.85 -20.73 -3.08
N ILE A 27 22.99 -22.05 -3.06
CA ILE A 27 21.87 -22.99 -3.24
C ILE A 27 20.79 -22.76 -2.17
N ALA A 28 21.17 -22.69 -0.89
CA ALA A 28 20.23 -22.41 0.20
C ALA A 28 19.52 -21.06 0.02
N PHE A 29 20.25 -20.02 -0.41
CA PHE A 29 19.71 -18.72 -0.77
C PHE A 29 18.68 -18.82 -1.91
N PHE A 30 19.04 -19.48 -3.02
CA PHE A 30 18.14 -19.68 -4.17
C PHE A 30 16.87 -20.47 -3.81
N TYR A 31 16.99 -21.53 -3.00
CA TYR A 31 15.84 -22.30 -2.56
C TYR A 31 14.96 -21.53 -1.56
N SER A 32 15.56 -20.80 -0.61
CA SER A 32 14.82 -20.01 0.38
C SER A 32 14.05 -18.83 -0.24
N THR A 33 14.53 -18.30 -1.37
CA THR A 33 13.87 -17.21 -2.11
C THR A 33 12.82 -17.68 -3.11
N LYS A 34 12.78 -18.98 -3.47
CA LYS A 34 11.83 -19.55 -4.44
C LYS A 34 10.36 -19.26 -4.14
N PRO A 35 9.86 -19.32 -2.88
CA PRO A 35 8.47 -19.01 -2.56
C PRO A 35 8.08 -17.55 -2.79
N TYR A 36 9.05 -16.63 -2.84
CA TYR A 36 8.83 -15.21 -3.13
C TYR A 36 8.99 -14.87 -4.61
N ARG A 37 9.26 -15.89 -5.43
CA ARG A 37 9.29 -15.75 -6.88
C ARG A 37 7.87 -15.88 -7.41
N ILE A 38 7.61 -15.04 -8.40
CA ILE A 38 6.33 -14.79 -9.07
C ILE A 38 5.51 -16.07 -9.26
N ASN A 39 4.33 -16.10 -8.65
CA ASN A 39 3.25 -16.93 -9.13
C ASN A 39 2.76 -16.32 -10.44
N ASN A 40 2.81 -17.08 -11.54
CA ASN A 40 2.26 -16.66 -12.83
C ASN A 40 0.73 -16.54 -12.72
N VAL A 41 0.25 -15.39 -12.27
CA VAL A 41 -1.15 -14.99 -12.43
C VAL A 41 -1.25 -14.21 -13.73
N GLN A 42 -2.04 -14.74 -14.65
CA GLN A 42 -2.37 -14.07 -15.89
C GLN A 42 -3.70 -13.35 -15.71
N PHE A 43 -3.65 -12.02 -15.76
CA PHE A 43 -4.84 -11.19 -15.82
C PHE A 43 -5.29 -11.02 -17.27
N GLN A 44 -6.58 -10.73 -17.46
CA GLN A 44 -7.19 -10.62 -18.79
C GLN A 44 -7.27 -9.19 -19.31
N SER A 45 -7.17 -8.20 -18.42
CA SER A 45 -7.30 -6.78 -18.72
C SER A 45 -5.98 -6.02 -18.57
N SER A 46 -5.89 -4.82 -19.14
CA SER A 46 -4.70 -3.97 -19.06
C SER A 46 -4.40 -3.50 -17.63
N ILE A 47 -5.43 -3.28 -16.79
CA ILE A 47 -5.25 -2.99 -15.36
C ILE A 47 -4.62 -4.16 -14.60
N GLY A 48 -4.64 -5.35 -15.22
CA GLY A 48 -4.04 -6.57 -14.69
C GLY A 48 -2.58 -6.39 -14.31
N GLU A 49 -1.82 -5.60 -15.05
CA GLU A 49 -0.42 -5.30 -14.73
C GLU A 49 -0.31 -4.55 -13.38
N SER A 50 -1.11 -3.48 -13.21
CA SER A 50 -1.24 -2.72 -11.95
C SER A 50 -1.74 -3.57 -10.77
N LEU A 51 -2.40 -4.71 -11.03
CA LEU A 51 -2.93 -5.62 -10.02
C LEU A 51 -1.95 -6.72 -9.59
N LYS A 52 -0.92 -7.01 -10.39
CA LYS A 52 0.05 -8.10 -10.10
C LYS A 52 0.76 -7.92 -8.77
N ILE A 53 1.08 -6.69 -8.42
CA ILE A 53 1.79 -6.36 -7.17
C ILE A 53 1.06 -6.86 -5.92
N PHE A 54 -0.28 -6.82 -5.89
CA PHE A 54 -1.05 -7.37 -4.76
C PHE A 54 -0.86 -8.89 -4.62
N ILE A 55 -0.78 -9.61 -5.74
CA ILE A 55 -0.50 -11.05 -5.74
C ILE A 55 0.94 -11.32 -5.29
N TYR A 56 1.89 -10.50 -5.74
CA TYR A 56 3.30 -10.66 -5.41
C TYR A 56 3.60 -10.34 -3.94
N ASN A 57 2.80 -9.47 -3.33
CA ASN A 57 2.88 -9.13 -1.92
C ASN A 57 2.11 -10.10 -1.00
N GLU A 58 1.52 -11.18 -1.51
CA GLU A 58 0.87 -12.16 -0.63
C GLU A 58 1.88 -12.87 0.26
N SER A 59 1.57 -12.94 1.55
CA SER A 59 2.37 -13.63 2.56
C SER A 59 2.35 -15.14 2.33
N THR A 60 3.54 -15.67 2.06
CA THR A 60 3.77 -17.08 1.73
C THR A 60 4.27 -17.93 2.89
N PHE A 61 4.76 -17.29 3.97
CA PHE A 61 5.25 -18.01 5.15
C PHE A 61 4.17 -18.03 6.22
N SER A 62 4.16 -19.14 6.97
CA SER A 62 3.28 -19.41 8.11
C SER A 62 3.55 -18.44 9.27
N ASP A 63 3.11 -17.21 9.07
CA ASP A 63 2.58 -16.31 10.09
C ASP A 63 1.10 -16.60 10.24
N PRO A 64 0.46 -16.35 11.41
CA PRO A 64 -0.73 -17.09 11.85
C PRO A 64 -1.92 -17.00 10.90
N VAL A 65 -1.84 -16.12 9.89
CA VAL A 65 -2.71 -16.06 8.72
C VAL A 65 -1.83 -15.92 7.46
N SER A 66 -1.85 -16.92 6.58
CA SER A 66 -1.22 -16.86 5.26
C SER A 66 -2.13 -16.15 4.23
N GLY A 67 -1.54 -15.60 3.18
CA GLY A 67 -2.27 -14.97 2.07
C GLY A 67 -2.72 -13.53 2.35
N CYS A 68 -2.26 -12.94 3.46
CA CYS A 68 -2.36 -11.51 3.70
C CYS A 68 -1.34 -10.75 2.87
N TRP A 69 -1.66 -9.53 2.43
CA TRP A 69 -0.64 -8.71 1.82
C TRP A 69 0.37 -8.15 2.81
N TYR A 70 1.64 -8.21 2.44
CA TYR A 70 2.69 -7.35 2.96
C TYR A 70 2.44 -5.92 2.48
N ASP A 71 2.59 -4.95 3.37
CA ASP A 71 2.27 -3.56 3.08
C ASP A 71 3.15 -2.95 1.99
N SER A 72 4.45 -3.26 2.04
CA SER A 72 5.44 -2.81 1.08
C SER A 72 6.61 -3.81 0.95
N GLY A 73 7.81 -3.32 0.68
CA GLY A 73 9.04 -4.12 0.68
C GLY A 73 9.53 -4.53 2.08
N ASP A 74 8.84 -4.14 3.15
CA ASP A 74 9.21 -4.42 4.54
C ASP A 74 8.72 -5.78 5.08
N TYR A 75 7.86 -6.49 4.32
CA TYR A 75 7.26 -7.76 4.70
C TYR A 75 6.42 -7.72 5.99
N VAL A 76 5.93 -6.55 6.37
CA VAL A 76 5.04 -6.37 7.52
C VAL A 76 3.59 -6.42 7.05
N VAL A 77 2.73 -7.11 7.81
CA VAL A 77 1.30 -7.12 7.56
C VAL A 77 0.61 -6.14 8.51
N PHE A 78 0.14 -5.02 7.95
CA PHE A 78 -0.71 -4.07 8.65
C PHE A 78 -2.17 -4.30 8.28
N LEU A 79 -2.98 -4.79 9.23
CA LEU A 79 -4.38 -5.09 8.93
C LEU A 79 -5.15 -3.83 8.49
N HIS A 80 -4.83 -2.68 9.07
CA HIS A 80 -5.49 -1.44 8.74
C HIS A 80 -5.23 -1.01 7.28
N ARG A 81 -3.97 -1.04 6.83
CA ARG A 81 -3.60 -0.73 5.44
C ARG A 81 -4.20 -1.74 4.48
N ASN A 82 -4.15 -3.02 4.85
CA ASN A 82 -4.79 -4.09 4.10
C ASN A 82 -6.29 -3.88 3.90
N VAL A 83 -7.01 -3.45 4.94
CA VAL A 83 -8.44 -3.13 4.84
C VAL A 83 -8.68 -1.83 4.04
N GLN A 84 -7.81 -0.83 4.14
CA GLN A 84 -7.89 0.40 3.33
C GLN A 84 -7.67 0.09 1.84
N SER A 85 -6.63 -0.66 1.50
CA SER A 85 -6.38 -1.16 0.13
C SER A 85 -7.55 -1.98 -0.39
N PHE A 86 -8.09 -2.89 0.44
CA PHE A 86 -9.27 -3.70 0.12
C PHE A 86 -10.50 -2.83 -0.17
N TYR A 87 -10.69 -1.74 0.58
CA TYR A 87 -11.76 -0.79 0.34
C TYR A 87 -11.62 -0.06 -1.00
N TYR A 88 -10.45 0.50 -1.31
CA TYR A 88 -10.22 1.17 -2.59
C TYR A 88 -10.41 0.23 -3.79
N LEU A 89 -9.91 -1.00 -3.70
CA LEU A 89 -10.13 -2.01 -4.75
C LEU A 89 -11.60 -2.44 -4.84
N SER A 90 -12.35 -2.47 -3.73
CA SER A 90 -13.79 -2.74 -3.78
C SER A 90 -14.58 -1.62 -4.47
N LEU A 91 -14.15 -0.36 -4.32
CA LEU A 91 -14.70 0.75 -5.10
C LEU A 91 -14.32 0.62 -6.57
N ALA A 92 -13.06 0.27 -6.86
CA ALA A 92 -12.54 0.06 -8.20
C ALA A 92 -13.37 -1.02 -8.94
N TYR A 93 -13.69 -2.13 -8.24
CA TYR A 93 -14.58 -3.18 -8.72
C TYR A 93 -15.99 -2.66 -9.08
N ASN A 94 -16.56 -1.80 -8.24
CA ASN A 94 -17.90 -1.23 -8.47
C ASN A 94 -17.94 -0.30 -9.69
N TYR A 95 -16.88 0.48 -9.92
CA TYR A 95 -16.82 1.44 -11.02
C TYR A 95 -16.24 0.88 -12.32
N ALA A 96 -15.61 -0.30 -12.28
CA ALA A 96 -15.19 -1.00 -13.48
C ALA A 96 -16.38 -1.27 -14.41
N LYS A 97 -16.26 -0.92 -15.70
CA LYS A 97 -17.33 -1.14 -16.69
C LYS A 97 -17.25 -2.51 -17.37
N THR A 98 -16.05 -3.03 -17.57
CA THR A 98 -15.85 -4.26 -18.35
C THR A 98 -15.84 -5.51 -17.46
N PRO A 99 -16.43 -6.63 -17.91
CA PRO A 99 -16.41 -7.88 -17.14
C PRO A 99 -15.01 -8.42 -16.84
N THR A 100 -14.04 -8.22 -17.75
CA THR A 100 -12.65 -8.67 -17.58
C THR A 100 -11.96 -7.91 -16.45
N VAL A 101 -12.06 -6.58 -16.43
CA VAL A 101 -11.53 -5.74 -15.34
C VAL A 101 -12.17 -6.12 -14.00
N LYS A 102 -13.50 -6.32 -13.97
CA LYS A 102 -14.20 -6.77 -12.75
C LYS A 102 -13.68 -8.12 -12.27
N SER A 103 -13.49 -9.08 -13.18
CA SER A 103 -12.97 -10.41 -12.86
C SER A 103 -11.57 -10.34 -12.27
N ASP A 104 -10.69 -9.54 -12.87
CA ASP A 104 -9.31 -9.37 -12.42
C ASP A 104 -9.22 -8.73 -11.03
N ILE A 105 -9.98 -7.65 -10.78
CA ILE A 105 -10.04 -7.01 -9.44
C ILE A 105 -10.66 -7.96 -8.42
N LYS A 106 -11.72 -8.69 -8.80
CA LYS A 106 -12.38 -9.65 -7.91
C LYS A 106 -11.45 -10.77 -7.49
N LEU A 107 -10.60 -11.27 -8.39
CA LEU A 107 -9.59 -12.26 -8.07
C LEU A 107 -8.65 -11.78 -6.95
N VAL A 108 -8.17 -10.54 -7.06
CA VAL A 108 -7.30 -9.92 -6.04
C VAL A 108 -8.04 -9.75 -4.71
N LEU A 109 -9.27 -9.24 -4.74
CA LEU A 109 -10.11 -9.06 -3.55
C LEU A 109 -10.42 -10.40 -2.86
N ASP A 110 -10.84 -11.43 -3.60
CA ASP A 110 -11.24 -12.71 -3.01
C ASP A 110 -10.07 -13.38 -2.26
N ARG A 111 -8.83 -13.22 -2.75
CA ARG A 111 -7.62 -13.74 -2.06
C ARG A 111 -7.37 -13.02 -0.73
N GLN A 112 -7.44 -11.70 -0.71
CA GLN A 112 -7.21 -10.91 0.49
C GLN A 112 -8.34 -11.01 1.52
N LYS A 113 -9.59 -11.15 1.05
CA LYS A 113 -10.77 -11.25 1.91
C LYS A 113 -10.62 -12.36 2.95
N ASN A 114 -10.12 -13.52 2.54
CA ASN A 114 -9.93 -14.66 3.45
C ASN A 114 -8.90 -14.34 4.55
N CYS A 115 -7.79 -13.66 4.20
CA CYS A 115 -6.85 -13.19 5.21
C CYS A 115 -7.53 -12.27 6.22
N ILE A 116 -8.23 -11.22 5.75
CA ILE A 116 -8.86 -10.22 6.63
C ILE A 116 -9.87 -10.89 7.56
N ASP A 117 -10.67 -11.82 7.05
CA ASP A 117 -11.62 -12.63 7.83
C ASP A 117 -10.92 -13.37 8.97
N ILE A 118 -9.81 -14.06 8.69
CA ILE A 118 -9.07 -14.80 9.71
C ILE A 118 -8.40 -13.85 10.70
N MET A 119 -7.79 -12.75 10.25
CA MET A 119 -7.15 -11.76 11.13
C MET A 119 -8.16 -11.14 12.11
N LEU A 120 -9.33 -10.73 11.61
CA LEU A 120 -10.40 -10.17 12.44
C LEU A 120 -10.99 -11.21 13.40
N SER A 121 -11.17 -12.47 12.97
CA SER A 121 -11.66 -13.55 13.84
C SER A 121 -10.72 -13.84 15.01
N LYS A 122 -9.41 -13.64 14.81
CA LYS A 122 -8.38 -13.80 15.84
C LYS A 122 -8.04 -12.48 16.56
N ASN A 123 -8.77 -11.41 16.23
CA ASN A 123 -8.60 -10.08 16.82
C ASN A 123 -7.15 -9.53 16.66
N TYR A 124 -6.47 -9.85 15.55
CA TYR A 124 -5.10 -9.44 15.26
C TYR A 124 -5.04 -8.14 14.44
N LYS A 125 -4.04 -7.28 14.68
CA LYS A 125 -3.90 -5.99 13.99
C LYS A 125 -2.57 -5.74 13.26
N GLN A 126 -1.47 -6.37 13.69
CA GLN A 126 -0.15 -6.20 13.07
C GLN A 126 0.72 -7.43 13.27
N PHE A 127 1.56 -7.70 12.28
CA PHE A 127 2.51 -8.81 12.29
C PHE A 127 3.93 -8.34 11.90
N GLY A 128 4.82 -8.21 12.90
CA GLY A 128 6.22 -7.79 12.69
C GLY A 128 6.56 -6.41 13.25
N ASP A 129 7.79 -6.24 13.74
CA ASP A 129 8.36 -4.97 14.23
C ASP A 129 9.23 -4.33 13.12
N GLN A 130 9.15 -3.02 12.92
CA GLN A 130 9.80 -2.26 11.83
C GLN A 130 11.30 -1.96 12.06
N LYS A 131 11.90 -2.41 13.17
CA LYS A 131 13.30 -2.12 13.54
C LYS A 131 14.38 -2.42 12.48
N SER A 132 14.07 -3.16 11.42
CA SER A 132 14.98 -3.55 10.34
C SER A 132 14.47 -3.15 8.95
N HIS A 133 13.70 -2.06 8.83
CA HIS A 133 13.20 -1.56 7.54
C HIS A 133 14.34 -1.44 6.50
N GLY A 134 14.11 -1.96 5.29
CA GLY A 134 15.07 -1.88 4.18
C GLY A 134 16.31 -2.78 4.27
N ILE A 135 16.43 -3.69 5.25
CA ILE A 135 17.55 -4.63 5.30
C ILE A 135 17.26 -5.83 4.36
N ASN A 136 18.04 -5.93 3.29
CA ASN A 136 18.02 -7.08 2.39
C ASN A 136 18.57 -8.32 3.11
N ILE A 137 17.68 -9.24 3.46
CA ILE A 137 18.03 -10.46 4.17
C ILE A 137 17.39 -11.65 3.46
N PRO A 138 18.14 -12.75 3.25
CA PRO A 138 17.55 -13.97 2.73
C PRO A 138 16.39 -14.40 3.62
N PRO A 139 15.27 -14.88 3.05
CA PRO A 139 14.10 -15.26 3.84
C PRO A 139 14.35 -16.26 4.97
N LEU A 140 15.38 -17.11 4.82
CA LEU A 140 15.82 -18.04 5.84
C LEU A 140 16.19 -17.35 7.17
N PHE A 141 16.63 -16.09 7.10
CA PHE A 141 16.98 -15.31 8.28
C PHE A 141 15.91 -14.27 8.63
N ASN A 142 14.79 -14.18 7.90
CA ASN A 142 13.75 -13.19 8.20
C ASN A 142 13.23 -13.33 9.63
N SER A 143 13.05 -14.54 10.16
CA SER A 143 12.60 -14.75 11.55
C SER A 143 13.62 -14.32 12.60
N ILE A 144 14.90 -14.22 12.23
CA ILE A 144 16.00 -13.81 13.12
C ILE A 144 16.11 -12.28 13.17
N PHE A 145 15.97 -11.63 12.02
CA PHE A 145 16.16 -10.18 11.89
C PHE A 145 14.86 -9.37 11.99
N TYR A 146 13.73 -9.96 11.61
CA TYR A 146 12.39 -9.39 11.76
C TYR A 146 11.65 -10.14 12.87
N SER A 147 12.01 -9.84 14.12
CA SER A 147 11.36 -10.45 15.27
C SER A 147 9.85 -10.20 15.23
N ARG A 148 9.08 -11.27 15.34
CA ARG A 148 7.63 -11.24 15.15
C ARG A 148 6.95 -11.01 16.49
N ASN A 149 6.29 -9.86 16.62
CA ASN A 149 5.38 -9.58 17.73
C ASN A 149 3.94 -9.66 17.23
N ASN A 150 3.11 -10.42 17.95
CA ASN A 150 1.69 -10.52 17.65
C ASN A 150 0.94 -9.43 18.42
N TYR A 151 0.32 -8.52 17.68
CA TYR A 151 -0.51 -7.48 18.29
C TYR A 151 -1.98 -7.78 18.11
N GLN A 152 -2.74 -7.70 19.20
CA GLN A 152 -4.19 -7.83 19.20
C GLN A 152 -4.88 -6.47 19.33
N PHE A 153 -6.06 -6.34 18.75
CA PHE A 153 -6.91 -5.19 19.04
C PHE A 153 -7.36 -5.22 20.49
N LYS A 154 -7.29 -4.08 21.17
CA LYS A 154 -8.00 -3.92 22.45
C LYS A 154 -9.49 -3.81 22.19
N GLN A 155 -10.31 -4.01 23.23
CA GLN A 155 -11.78 -3.93 23.14
C GLN A 155 -12.29 -2.63 22.47
N ASN A 156 -11.50 -1.57 22.59
CA ASN A 156 -11.80 -0.20 22.23
C ASN A 156 -11.16 0.28 20.91
N GLU A 157 -10.51 -0.61 20.16
CA GLU A 157 -9.76 -0.30 18.93
C GLU A 157 -10.42 -0.88 17.67
N GLY A 158 -10.01 -0.37 16.51
CA GLY A 158 -10.29 -0.97 15.20
C GLY A 158 -11.61 -0.55 14.56
N LYS A 159 -12.27 0.49 15.08
CA LYS A 159 -13.55 1.00 14.55
C LYS A 159 -13.52 1.23 13.04
N ASP A 160 -12.46 1.87 12.55
CA ASP A 160 -12.18 2.15 11.15
C ASP A 160 -11.96 0.88 10.32
N VAL A 161 -11.20 -0.09 10.85
CA VAL A 161 -10.97 -1.39 10.22
C VAL A 161 -12.30 -2.13 10.01
N TYR A 162 -13.15 -2.21 11.03
CA TYR A 162 -14.46 -2.86 10.91
C TYR A 162 -15.39 -2.12 9.93
N LEU A 163 -15.38 -0.78 9.98
CA LEU A 163 -16.19 0.05 9.10
C LEU A 163 -15.80 -0.14 7.62
N LEU A 164 -14.52 0.03 7.30
CA LEU A 164 -14.02 -0.13 5.94
C LEU A 164 -14.23 -1.56 5.42
N TYR A 165 -14.04 -2.57 6.25
CA TYR A 165 -14.27 -3.95 5.83
C TYR A 165 -15.75 -4.21 5.56
N GLY A 166 -16.66 -3.74 6.44
CA GLY A 166 -18.10 -3.81 6.22
C GLY A 166 -18.54 -3.11 4.94
N LEU A 167 -18.04 -1.89 4.68
CA LEU A 167 -18.33 -1.15 3.45
C LEU A 167 -17.81 -1.87 2.20
N SER A 168 -16.61 -2.45 2.27
CA SER A 168 -16.02 -3.22 1.18
C SER A 168 -16.84 -4.46 0.84
N LEU A 169 -17.31 -5.18 1.86
CA LEU A 169 -18.17 -6.35 1.68
C LEU A 169 -19.52 -5.97 1.08
N ASN A 170 -20.07 -4.81 1.47
CA ASN A 170 -21.29 -4.28 0.86
C ASN A 170 -21.10 -3.95 -0.63
N ASN A 171 -19.96 -3.34 -0.99
CA ASN A 171 -19.60 -3.09 -2.38
C ASN A 171 -19.55 -4.40 -3.19
N LEU A 172 -19.11 -5.50 -2.58
CA LEU A 172 -18.99 -6.81 -3.21
C LEU A 172 -20.28 -7.67 -3.17
N GLY A 173 -21.38 -7.13 -2.65
CA GLY A 173 -22.67 -7.85 -2.57
C GLY A 173 -22.81 -8.83 -1.40
N TYR A 174 -21.90 -8.82 -0.42
CA TYR A 174 -21.97 -9.67 0.78
C TYR A 174 -22.78 -8.99 1.92
N ALA A 175 -24.04 -8.64 1.66
CA ALA A 175 -24.85 -7.78 2.53
C ALA A 175 -24.96 -8.26 4.00
N GLU A 176 -25.23 -9.54 4.24
CA GLU A 176 -25.34 -10.08 5.61
C GLU A 176 -24.02 -9.99 6.38
N LYS A 177 -22.91 -10.34 5.73
CA LYS A 177 -21.58 -10.25 6.34
C LYS A 177 -21.16 -8.79 6.55
N ALA A 178 -21.49 -7.91 5.60
CA ALA A 178 -21.26 -6.48 5.74
C ALA A 178 -21.96 -5.92 6.98
N LYS A 179 -23.24 -6.28 7.20
CA LYS A 179 -24.03 -5.87 8.36
C LYS A 179 -23.38 -6.29 9.68
N GLU A 180 -22.87 -7.51 9.77
CA GLU A 180 -22.15 -8.00 10.95
C GLU A 180 -20.96 -7.10 11.31
N TRP A 181 -20.09 -6.80 10.33
CA TRP A 181 -18.90 -5.98 10.59
C TRP A 181 -19.22 -4.51 10.85
N LEU A 182 -20.24 -3.96 10.20
CA LEU A 182 -20.73 -2.61 10.50
C LEU A 182 -21.24 -2.52 11.94
N GLN A 183 -21.98 -3.52 12.43
CA GLN A 183 -22.40 -3.58 13.84
C GLN A 183 -21.21 -3.73 14.79
N GLN A 184 -20.16 -4.47 14.41
CA GLN A 184 -18.94 -4.52 15.21
C GLN A 184 -18.26 -3.16 15.29
N SER A 185 -18.20 -2.40 14.19
CA SER A 185 -17.67 -1.04 14.19
C SER A 185 -18.43 -0.12 15.17
N GLU A 186 -19.76 -0.21 15.18
CA GLU A 186 -20.61 0.57 16.10
C GLU A 186 -20.40 0.25 17.58
N ARG A 187 -19.95 -0.98 17.90
CA ARG A 187 -19.69 -1.42 19.28
C ARG A 187 -18.30 -1.03 19.80
N ARG A 188 -17.37 -0.61 18.93
CA ARG A 188 -16.02 -0.17 19.34
C ARG A 188 -16.06 1.30 19.76
N THR A 189 -15.32 1.66 20.81
CA THR A 189 -15.11 3.07 21.18
C THR A 189 -14.27 3.81 20.14
N ASP A 190 -14.11 5.12 20.32
CA ASP A 190 -13.63 6.10 19.34
C ASP A 190 -12.24 5.91 18.78
N LYS A 191 -11.43 5.03 19.38
CA LYS A 191 -10.05 4.89 18.97
C LYS A 191 -9.99 4.18 17.61
N THR A 192 -9.65 4.94 16.58
CA THR A 192 -8.79 4.42 15.51
C THR A 192 -7.58 3.73 16.13
N ILE A 193 -7.06 2.72 15.42
CA ILE A 193 -6.00 1.81 15.88
C ILE A 193 -5.09 2.46 16.95
N SER A 194 -5.11 1.95 18.19
CA SER A 194 -4.14 2.44 19.19
C SER A 194 -2.78 1.86 18.85
N GLU A 195 -1.98 2.70 18.22
CA GLU A 195 -0.58 2.50 17.86
C GLU A 195 0.32 2.71 19.09
N ASN A 196 0.08 1.93 20.15
CA ASN A 196 1.06 1.78 21.23
C ASN A 196 2.16 0.76 20.86
N CYS A 197 2.24 0.32 19.61
CA CYS A 197 3.30 -0.55 19.13
C CYS A 197 4.00 0.07 17.91
N CYS A 198 5.32 0.21 18.05
CA CYS A 198 6.36 0.51 17.07
C CYS A 198 6.06 1.56 15.97
N GLU A 199 6.83 2.65 16.02
CA GLU A 199 7.15 3.64 14.96
C GLU A 199 6.02 4.37 14.21
N GLU A 200 4.78 3.90 14.27
CA GLU A 200 3.59 4.65 13.86
C GLU A 200 2.95 5.25 15.14
N GLY A 201 2.78 6.57 15.17
CA GLY A 201 2.43 7.31 16.37
C GLY A 201 0.92 7.35 16.63
N VAL A 202 0.51 7.14 17.89
CA VAL A 202 -0.90 7.13 18.35
C VAL A 202 -1.88 8.03 17.57
N LEU A 203 -2.68 7.42 16.68
CA LEU A 203 -3.88 8.05 16.11
C LEU A 203 -5.00 8.13 17.16
N THR A 204 -4.99 9.18 17.99
CA THR A 204 -6.04 9.41 18.99
C THR A 204 -7.21 10.19 18.39
N ILE A 205 -8.32 9.52 18.08
CA ILE A 205 -9.61 10.20 17.88
C ILE A 205 -10.23 10.45 19.27
N THR A 206 -10.58 11.70 19.54
CA THR A 206 -11.19 12.10 20.83
C THR A 206 -12.73 12.13 20.74
N PRO A 207 -13.46 11.99 21.88
CA PRO A 207 -14.93 11.90 21.91
C PRO A 207 -15.68 13.13 21.40
N LYS A 208 -15.02 14.29 21.26
CA LYS A 208 -15.60 15.48 20.63
C LYS A 208 -15.76 15.36 19.11
N ASN A 209 -15.18 14.31 18.50
CA ASN A 209 -15.14 14.05 17.06
C ASN A 209 -16.06 12.88 16.67
N MET A 210 -17.21 12.71 17.35
CA MET A 210 -17.93 11.43 17.34
C MET A 210 -19.43 11.56 17.10
N ILE A 211 -19.83 12.11 15.94
CA ILE A 211 -21.22 12.08 15.47
C ILE A 211 -21.22 11.93 13.94
N SER A 212 -21.66 10.76 13.46
CA SER A 212 -21.77 10.34 12.04
C SER A 212 -20.50 10.57 11.20
N ILE A 213 -20.25 9.69 10.22
CA ILE A 213 -19.18 9.83 9.23
C ILE A 213 -19.02 11.32 8.79
N GLU A 214 -20.15 12.02 8.65
CA GLU A 214 -20.34 13.46 8.42
C GLU A 214 -19.63 14.49 9.33
N LYS A 215 -19.59 14.38 10.67
CA LYS A 215 -19.10 15.49 11.53
C LYS A 215 -17.72 15.27 12.17
N ILE A 216 -17.06 14.16 11.87
CA ILE A 216 -15.75 13.80 12.49
C ILE A 216 -14.61 14.74 12.05
N TYR A 217 -14.73 15.43 10.91
CA TYR A 217 -13.56 16.04 10.24
C TYR A 217 -13.63 17.55 9.99
N GLU A 218 -14.60 18.26 10.58
CA GLU A 218 -14.63 19.74 10.55
C GLU A 218 -13.49 20.41 11.34
N ASN A 219 -12.76 19.67 12.19
CA ASN A 219 -11.70 20.21 13.07
C ASN A 219 -10.23 19.91 12.64
N ASP A 220 -9.98 19.04 11.66
CA ASP A 220 -8.60 18.68 11.23
C ASP A 220 -8.00 19.64 10.19
N LEU A 221 -8.74 20.70 9.82
CA LEU A 221 -8.26 21.75 8.91
C LEU A 221 -7.23 22.70 9.56
N VAL A 222 -6.92 22.55 10.85
CA VAL A 222 -6.25 23.62 11.62
C VAL A 222 -4.76 23.39 11.91
N GLN A 223 -4.13 22.22 11.68
CA GLN A 223 -2.69 22.08 12.02
C GLN A 223 -1.79 21.36 10.98
N THR A 224 -1.07 22.22 10.23
CA THR A 224 0.34 22.13 9.81
C THR A 224 0.79 21.29 8.61
N LYS A 225 -0.02 20.39 8.07
CA LYS A 225 0.09 19.94 6.67
C LYS A 225 -1.32 19.67 6.15
N PRO A 226 -1.72 20.15 4.96
CA PRO A 226 -3.05 19.83 4.47
C PRO A 226 -3.11 18.32 4.24
N ASN A 227 -4.14 17.66 4.76
CA ASN A 227 -4.40 16.24 4.56
C ASN A 227 -4.75 16.01 3.08
N TRP A 228 -3.74 15.97 2.22
CA TRP A 228 -3.88 15.72 0.80
C TRP A 228 -4.23 14.23 0.54
N GLY A 229 -4.81 13.92 -0.62
CA GLY A 229 -5.10 12.54 -1.03
C GLY A 229 -6.45 11.96 -0.62
N PHE A 230 -6.67 10.66 -0.90
CA PHE A 230 -7.95 9.99 -0.65
C PHE A 230 -8.02 9.42 0.77
N SER A 231 -7.92 10.31 1.77
CA SER A 231 -7.97 9.94 3.18
C SER A 231 -9.33 9.40 3.64
N PHE A 232 -9.38 8.81 4.83
CA PHE A 232 -10.62 8.33 5.43
C PHE A 232 -11.67 9.45 5.58
N SER A 233 -11.22 10.67 5.86
CA SER A 233 -12.05 11.89 5.93
C SER A 233 -12.72 12.21 4.59
N ASN A 234 -12.00 12.00 3.48
CA ASN A 234 -12.51 12.24 2.13
C ASN A 234 -13.50 11.14 1.70
N ILE A 235 -13.23 9.88 2.06
CA ILE A 235 -14.20 8.78 1.89
C ILE A 235 -15.50 9.09 2.62
N SER A 236 -15.39 9.62 3.83
CA SER A 236 -16.53 10.05 4.64
C SER A 236 -17.37 11.11 3.93
N PHE A 237 -16.77 12.21 3.47
CA PHE A 237 -17.50 13.29 2.82
C PHE A 237 -18.27 12.83 1.58
N LEU A 238 -17.70 11.93 0.78
CA LEU A 238 -18.40 11.33 -0.35
C LEU A 238 -19.61 10.51 0.07
N LYS A 239 -19.47 9.64 1.08
CA LYS A 239 -20.60 8.82 1.58
C LYS A 239 -21.72 9.69 2.15
N SER A 240 -21.33 10.81 2.71
CA SER A 240 -22.17 11.82 3.34
C SER A 240 -22.77 12.85 2.39
N LYS A 241 -22.38 12.82 1.11
CA LYS A 241 -22.78 13.81 0.10
C LYS A 241 -22.49 15.26 0.50
N LYS A 242 -21.43 15.48 1.27
CA LYS A 242 -20.92 16.80 1.68
C LYS A 242 -20.18 17.49 0.53
N TYR A 243 -20.88 17.71 -0.58
CA TYR A 243 -20.28 18.13 -1.85
C TYR A 243 -19.69 19.54 -1.81
N ASN A 244 -20.19 20.43 -0.95
CA ASN A 244 -19.63 21.78 -0.80
C ASN A 244 -18.24 21.74 -0.16
N GLU A 245 -18.06 20.89 0.85
CA GLU A 245 -16.78 20.66 1.52
C GLU A 245 -15.77 20.01 0.57
N ILE A 246 -16.20 19.02 -0.21
CA ILE A 246 -15.38 18.39 -1.25
C ILE A 246 -14.95 19.43 -2.28
N LYS A 247 -15.87 20.26 -2.75
CA LYS A 247 -15.60 21.33 -3.72
C LYS A 247 -14.61 22.37 -3.17
N SER A 248 -14.76 22.76 -1.91
CA SER A 248 -13.82 23.67 -1.23
C SER A 248 -12.41 23.08 -1.21
N TYR A 249 -12.30 21.83 -0.76
CA TYR A 249 -11.02 21.11 -0.74
C TYR A 249 -10.39 21.02 -2.14
N LEU A 250 -11.13 20.59 -3.16
CA LEU A 250 -10.61 20.48 -4.54
C LEU A 250 -10.21 21.85 -5.12
N THR A 251 -10.90 22.93 -4.72
CA THR A 251 -10.53 24.31 -5.08
C THR A 251 -9.18 24.69 -4.49
N ASP A 252 -8.96 24.41 -3.20
CA ASP A 252 -7.71 24.71 -2.51
C ASP A 252 -6.54 23.90 -3.09
N VAL A 253 -6.74 22.60 -3.31
CA VAL A 253 -5.75 21.73 -3.99
C VAL A 253 -5.44 22.26 -5.38
N SER A 254 -6.47 22.59 -6.18
CA SER A 254 -6.29 23.06 -7.55
C SER A 254 -5.47 24.36 -7.60
N LYS A 255 -5.74 25.28 -6.69
CA LYS A 255 -5.00 26.54 -6.58
C LYS A 255 -3.54 26.27 -6.24
N LEU A 256 -3.28 25.51 -5.19
CA LEU A 256 -1.92 25.24 -4.72
C LEU A 256 -1.10 24.43 -5.73
N TRP A 257 -1.70 23.43 -6.38
CA TRP A 257 -1.05 22.65 -7.44
C TRP A 257 -0.61 23.51 -8.62
N LYS A 258 -1.46 24.46 -9.05
CA LYS A 258 -1.15 25.40 -10.14
C LYS A 258 -0.04 26.38 -9.78
N GLU A 259 -0.01 26.84 -8.52
CA GLU A 259 1.04 27.75 -8.03
C GLU A 259 2.37 27.01 -7.87
N ASN A 260 2.33 25.80 -7.31
CA ASN A 260 3.52 25.02 -7.01
C ASN A 260 3.20 23.52 -6.79
N SER A 261 3.56 22.67 -7.74
CA SER A 261 3.36 21.21 -7.62
C SER A 261 4.14 20.56 -6.47
N SER A 262 5.09 21.26 -5.86
CA SER A 262 5.85 20.75 -4.70
C SER A 262 5.03 20.57 -3.42
N ILE A 263 3.74 20.90 -3.42
CA ILE A 263 2.84 20.55 -2.31
C ILE A 263 2.77 19.04 -2.04
N PHE A 264 3.16 18.20 -3.02
CA PHE A 264 3.29 16.75 -2.90
C PHE A 264 4.74 16.27 -2.81
N ASN A 265 5.70 17.15 -2.55
CA ASN A 265 7.11 16.77 -2.42
C ASN A 265 7.39 16.16 -1.04
N TYR A 266 7.00 14.90 -0.86
CA TYR A 266 7.30 14.07 0.30
C TYR A 266 7.10 12.58 -0.06
N ILE A 267 7.63 11.71 0.79
CA ILE A 267 7.53 10.25 0.61
C ILE A 267 6.06 9.83 0.58
N GLY A 268 5.65 9.18 -0.51
CA GLY A 268 4.27 8.75 -0.71
C GLY A 268 3.35 9.85 -1.27
N GLY A 269 3.87 11.05 -1.57
CA GLY A 269 3.07 12.14 -2.15
C GLY A 269 2.41 11.76 -3.47
N ASN A 270 3.02 10.84 -4.24
CA ASN A 270 2.42 10.27 -5.44
C ASN A 270 1.11 9.50 -5.15
N TYR A 271 1.00 8.85 -4.00
CA TYR A 271 -0.24 8.18 -3.58
C TYR A 271 -1.34 9.19 -3.32
N ASP A 272 -1.01 10.32 -2.69
CA ASP A 272 -1.96 11.39 -2.46
C ASP A 272 -2.36 12.10 -3.76
N ILE A 273 -1.48 12.17 -4.76
CA ILE A 273 -1.84 12.59 -6.12
C ILE A 273 -2.88 11.62 -6.71
N ALA A 274 -2.60 10.31 -6.71
CA ALA A 274 -3.52 9.30 -7.21
C ALA A 274 -4.88 9.31 -6.47
N GLY A 275 -4.84 9.42 -5.13
CA GLY A 275 -6.03 9.56 -4.31
C GLY A 275 -6.83 10.82 -4.63
N THR A 276 -6.17 11.94 -4.90
CA THR A 276 -6.83 13.19 -5.30
C THR A 276 -7.53 13.05 -6.65
N ILE A 277 -6.90 12.37 -7.63
CA ILE A 277 -7.53 12.05 -8.92
C ILE A 277 -8.79 11.21 -8.70
N ALA A 278 -8.71 10.13 -7.91
CA ALA A 278 -9.86 9.30 -7.59
C ALA A 278 -10.99 10.10 -6.92
N PHE A 279 -10.64 10.97 -5.96
CA PHE A 279 -11.59 11.80 -5.23
C PHE A 279 -12.33 12.79 -6.13
N GLU A 280 -11.60 13.49 -7.00
CA GLU A 280 -12.17 14.39 -7.99
C GLU A 280 -13.12 13.66 -8.94
N ARG A 281 -12.71 12.51 -9.49
CA ARG A 281 -13.54 11.74 -10.42
C ARG A 281 -14.82 11.21 -9.76
N LEU A 282 -14.76 10.83 -8.48
CA LEU A 282 -15.94 10.46 -7.70
C LEU A 282 -16.88 11.65 -7.49
N TYR A 283 -16.34 12.82 -7.17
CA TYR A 283 -17.11 14.07 -7.05
C TYR A 283 -17.80 14.46 -8.36
N ALA A 284 -17.05 14.47 -9.46
CA ALA A 284 -17.58 14.81 -10.79
C ALA A 284 -18.69 13.85 -11.22
N ARG A 285 -18.55 12.55 -10.94
CA ARG A 285 -19.62 11.57 -11.21
C ARG A 285 -20.90 11.87 -10.42
N ASP A 286 -20.76 12.14 -9.13
CA ASP A 286 -21.90 12.29 -8.23
C ASP A 286 -22.67 13.60 -8.41
N THR A 287 -21.96 14.65 -8.84
CA THR A 287 -22.51 16.00 -8.95
C THR A 287 -22.73 16.45 -10.40
N GLY A 288 -22.05 15.83 -11.36
CA GLY A 288 -21.94 16.32 -12.74
C GLY A 288 -20.99 17.51 -12.90
N ASP A 289 -20.32 17.96 -11.83
CA ASP A 289 -19.44 19.12 -11.84
C ASP A 289 -18.02 18.73 -12.28
N ASN A 290 -17.67 19.10 -13.52
CA ASN A 290 -16.36 18.84 -14.13
C ASN A 290 -15.34 19.99 -13.95
N SER A 291 -15.59 20.95 -13.05
CA SER A 291 -14.71 22.12 -12.85
C SER A 291 -13.27 21.77 -12.45
N PHE A 292 -13.03 20.56 -11.95
CA PHE A 292 -11.72 20.06 -11.52
C PHE A 292 -11.09 19.04 -12.49
N LYS A 293 -11.67 18.81 -13.66
CA LYS A 293 -11.14 17.84 -14.64
C LYS A 293 -9.68 18.11 -15.02
N GLU A 294 -9.32 19.37 -15.22
CA GLU A 294 -7.95 19.79 -15.55
C GLU A 294 -6.95 19.52 -14.41
N LEU A 295 -7.40 19.55 -13.14
CA LEU A 295 -6.55 19.16 -12.01
C LEU A 295 -6.15 17.70 -12.14
N SER A 296 -7.13 16.81 -12.34
CA SER A 296 -6.90 15.37 -12.49
C SER A 296 -6.06 15.03 -13.73
N ASN A 297 -6.27 15.73 -14.85
CA ASN A 297 -5.46 15.55 -16.06
C ASN A 297 -3.99 15.93 -15.78
N SER A 298 -3.75 17.10 -15.20
CA SER A 298 -2.41 17.59 -14.87
C SER A 298 -1.69 16.66 -13.87
N MET A 299 -2.41 16.15 -12.88
CA MET A 299 -1.89 15.20 -11.90
C MET A 299 -1.57 13.83 -12.51
N MET A 300 -2.42 13.31 -13.40
CA MET A 300 -2.15 12.06 -14.11
C MET A 300 -0.93 12.19 -15.03
N ASN A 301 -0.85 13.30 -15.79
CA ASN A 301 0.29 13.61 -16.64
C ASN A 301 1.60 13.68 -15.83
N TYR A 302 1.56 14.31 -14.64
CA TYR A 302 2.70 14.35 -13.73
C TYR A 302 3.16 12.94 -13.35
N LEU A 303 2.24 12.03 -13.00
CA LEU A 303 2.59 10.63 -12.69
C LEU A 303 3.17 9.89 -13.92
N GLN A 304 2.73 10.23 -15.12
CA GLN A 304 3.14 9.61 -16.38
C GLN A 304 4.47 10.14 -16.95
N GLY A 305 5.07 11.17 -16.34
CA GLY A 305 6.38 11.70 -16.73
C GLY A 305 6.40 13.15 -17.17
N GLU A 306 5.26 13.83 -17.23
CA GLU A 306 5.19 15.29 -17.42
C GLU A 306 5.50 16.02 -16.11
N ASN A 307 6.67 15.73 -15.55
CA ASN A 307 7.20 16.31 -14.32
C ASN A 307 8.62 16.82 -14.55
N SER A 308 9.13 17.63 -13.61
CA SER A 308 10.47 18.23 -13.70
C SER A 308 11.61 17.22 -13.71
N TYR A 309 11.33 15.95 -13.43
CA TYR A 309 12.31 14.86 -13.39
C TYR A 309 12.31 14.05 -14.70
N ASN A 310 11.28 14.20 -15.55
CA ASN A 310 11.07 13.39 -16.75
C ASN A 310 11.02 11.88 -16.44
N ILE A 311 10.37 11.52 -15.33
CA ILE A 311 10.27 10.15 -14.83
C ILE A 311 8.81 9.71 -14.82
N ASN A 312 8.52 8.61 -15.51
CA ASN A 312 7.24 7.94 -15.35
C ASN A 312 7.22 7.18 -14.02
N PHE A 313 6.46 7.69 -13.04
CA PHE A 313 6.32 7.10 -11.72
C PHE A 313 5.42 5.86 -11.69
N LEU A 314 4.76 5.54 -12.80
CA LEU A 314 3.93 4.35 -13.00
C LEU A 314 4.70 3.21 -13.67
N ASN A 315 5.86 3.49 -14.25
CA ASN A 315 6.66 2.51 -14.95
C ASN A 315 8.14 2.79 -14.72
N TYR A 316 8.58 2.53 -13.49
CA TYR A 316 9.95 2.82 -13.09
C TYR A 316 10.86 1.60 -13.37
N PRO A 317 11.88 1.73 -14.25
CA PRO A 317 12.78 0.63 -14.55
C PRO A 317 13.61 0.27 -13.31
N ASN A 318 13.44 -0.96 -12.85
CA ASN A 318 13.90 -1.50 -11.55
C ASN A 318 15.42 -1.67 -11.40
N LYS A 319 16.23 -0.73 -11.89
CA LYS A 319 17.68 -0.97 -12.04
C LYS A 319 18.44 -1.00 -10.69
N TYR A 320 17.85 -0.51 -9.60
CA TYR A 320 18.54 -0.34 -8.31
C TYR A 320 17.66 -0.49 -7.05
N HIS A 321 16.48 -1.12 -7.10
CA HIS A 321 15.68 -1.31 -5.88
C HIS A 321 16.30 -2.43 -5.00
N PRO A 322 16.57 -2.20 -3.70
CA PRO A 322 17.25 -3.15 -2.81
C PRO A 322 16.49 -4.45 -2.54
N CYS A 323 15.34 -4.66 -3.19
CA CYS A 323 14.52 -5.86 -3.08
C CYS A 323 14.18 -6.49 -4.44
N ASP A 324 14.88 -6.09 -5.52
CA ASP A 324 14.70 -6.55 -6.91
C ASP A 324 14.68 -8.07 -7.16
N PHE A 325 15.27 -8.87 -6.26
CA PHE A 325 15.21 -10.34 -6.29
C PHE A 325 13.87 -10.91 -5.81
N PHE A 326 12.98 -10.08 -5.28
CA PHE A 326 11.62 -10.43 -4.90
C PHE A 326 10.60 -9.93 -5.94
N GLY A 327 9.59 -10.74 -6.24
CA GLY A 327 8.59 -10.41 -7.27
C GLY A 327 7.81 -9.13 -6.98
N ASN A 328 7.61 -8.79 -5.70
CA ASN A 328 6.98 -7.55 -5.22
C ASN A 328 7.81 -6.28 -5.48
N CYS A 329 9.05 -6.41 -5.90
CA CYS A 329 9.88 -5.26 -6.22
C CYS A 329 10.04 -5.08 -7.72
N LYS A 330 9.18 -5.75 -8.51
CA LYS A 330 8.93 -5.36 -9.90
C LYS A 330 8.10 -4.08 -9.88
N LEU A 331 8.77 -2.98 -10.22
CA LEU A 331 8.19 -1.63 -10.19
C LEU A 331 7.53 -1.23 -11.52
N GLU A 332 7.66 -2.08 -12.54
CA GLU A 332 6.95 -1.94 -13.81
C GLU A 332 5.44 -2.00 -13.53
N ASP A 333 4.70 -1.02 -14.05
CA ASP A 333 3.25 -0.88 -13.90
C ASP A 333 2.76 -0.70 -12.44
N THR A 334 3.63 -0.19 -11.56
CA THR A 334 3.28 0.17 -10.17
C THR A 334 3.57 1.63 -9.89
N LEU A 335 2.76 2.23 -9.02
CA LEU A 335 2.99 3.59 -8.55
C LEU A 335 4.03 3.58 -7.42
N ILE A 336 5.18 4.20 -7.66
CA ILE A 336 6.22 4.38 -6.64
C ILE A 336 5.99 5.63 -5.77
N ASN A 337 6.59 5.67 -4.58
CA ASN A 337 6.55 6.80 -3.64
C ASN A 337 6.78 8.17 -4.30
N GLY A 338 7.70 8.26 -5.26
CA GLY A 338 8.03 9.49 -5.97
C GLY A 338 9.20 10.22 -5.34
N VAL A 339 9.02 11.49 -5.03
CA VAL A 339 10.09 12.39 -4.56
C VAL A 339 10.18 12.41 -3.03
N ASP A 340 11.35 12.79 -2.49
CA ASP A 340 11.51 13.00 -1.04
C ASP A 340 11.00 14.37 -0.57
N GLU A 341 11.09 14.61 0.73
CA GLU A 341 10.68 15.86 1.40
C GLU A 341 11.50 17.08 0.95
N THR A 342 12.61 16.87 0.24
CA THR A 342 13.42 17.93 -0.35
C THR A 342 13.07 18.21 -1.80
N GLY A 343 12.09 17.48 -2.35
CA GLY A 343 11.70 17.57 -3.76
C GLY A 343 12.73 16.96 -4.70
N LYS A 344 13.49 15.96 -4.24
CA LYS A 344 14.51 15.29 -5.06
C LYS A 344 14.12 13.85 -5.35
N PHE A 345 14.55 13.39 -6.52
CA PHE A 345 14.46 12.00 -6.94
C PHE A 345 15.88 11.47 -7.22
N GLU A 346 16.55 10.97 -6.19
CA GLU A 346 17.93 10.49 -6.27
C GLU A 346 18.02 8.96 -6.17
N THR A 347 18.34 8.32 -7.30
CA THR A 347 18.26 6.86 -7.47
C THR A 347 19.48 6.07 -6.96
N ASN A 348 20.55 6.77 -6.55
CA ASN A 348 21.84 6.17 -6.18
C ASN A 348 22.10 6.16 -4.66
N ARG A 349 21.05 6.30 -3.82
CA ARG A 349 21.19 6.39 -2.36
C ARG A 349 20.96 5.06 -1.65
N LYS A 350 21.55 4.94 -0.45
CA LYS A 350 21.30 3.85 0.51
C LYS A 350 19.81 3.72 0.90
N ASP A 351 19.06 4.83 0.81
CA ASP A 351 17.66 4.94 1.17
C ASP A 351 16.73 5.08 -0.06
N VAL A 352 17.07 4.43 -1.18
CA VAL A 352 16.30 4.53 -2.43
C VAL A 352 14.82 4.12 -2.26
N TRP A 353 14.51 3.25 -1.28
CA TRP A 353 13.15 2.86 -0.90
C TRP A 353 12.24 4.07 -0.63
N ARG A 354 12.78 5.17 -0.07
CA ARG A 354 12.03 6.41 0.17
C ARG A 354 11.38 6.97 -1.10
N LEU A 355 11.93 6.64 -2.26
CA LEU A 355 11.51 7.15 -3.57
C LEU A 355 10.82 6.08 -4.41
N THR A 356 11.29 4.84 -4.31
CA THR A 356 10.92 3.76 -5.24
C THR A 356 10.08 2.65 -4.62
N GLU A 357 9.86 2.66 -3.30
CA GLU A 357 8.98 1.68 -2.65
C GLU A 357 7.54 1.82 -3.15
N VAL A 358 6.84 0.68 -3.17
CA VAL A 358 5.42 0.58 -3.49
C VAL A 358 4.68 0.19 -2.22
N GLN A 359 3.84 1.08 -1.71
CA GLN A 359 2.90 0.80 -0.64
C GLN A 359 1.56 0.38 -1.25
N LEU A 360 1.02 -0.75 -0.82
CA LEU A 360 -0.19 -1.31 -1.43
C LEU A 360 -1.43 -0.43 -1.28
N ILE A 361 -1.49 0.39 -0.23
CA ILE A 361 -2.55 1.37 -0.06
C ILE A 361 -2.52 2.40 -1.19
N GLY A 362 -1.34 2.95 -1.47
CA GLY A 362 -1.14 3.91 -2.55
C GLY A 362 -1.38 3.31 -3.93
N GLN A 363 -0.93 2.07 -4.14
CA GLN A 363 -1.26 1.34 -5.36
C GLN A 363 -2.76 1.12 -5.52
N ALA A 364 -3.49 0.82 -4.45
CA ALA A 364 -4.94 0.63 -4.51
C ALA A 364 -5.69 1.93 -4.82
N GLN A 365 -5.21 3.07 -4.31
CA GLN A 365 -5.69 4.40 -4.71
C GLN A 365 -5.43 4.66 -6.19
N TYR A 366 -4.25 4.30 -6.70
CA TYR A 366 -3.92 4.40 -8.13
C TYR A 366 -4.83 3.54 -9.01
N VAL A 367 -5.05 2.26 -8.69
CA VAL A 367 -5.98 1.40 -9.44
C VAL A 367 -7.38 2.00 -9.48
N LEU A 368 -7.87 2.52 -8.36
CA LEU A 368 -9.16 3.23 -8.31
C LEU A 368 -9.15 4.48 -9.20
N ALA A 369 -8.09 5.29 -9.12
CA ALA A 369 -7.92 6.50 -9.93
C ALA A 369 -7.91 6.18 -11.42
N GLU A 370 -7.16 5.17 -11.85
CA GLU A 370 -7.06 4.74 -13.24
C GLU A 370 -8.41 4.28 -13.79
N ILE A 371 -9.14 3.46 -13.03
CA ILE A 371 -10.48 3.02 -13.43
C ILE A 371 -11.43 4.20 -13.55
N LEU A 372 -11.43 5.11 -12.60
CA LEU A 372 -12.33 6.26 -12.62
C LEU A 372 -11.95 7.23 -13.75
N TYR A 373 -10.66 7.50 -13.94
CA TYR A 373 -10.14 8.41 -14.95
C TYR A 373 -10.42 7.94 -16.37
N ASN A 374 -10.36 6.64 -16.64
CA ASN A 374 -10.62 6.09 -17.97
C ASN A 374 -12.11 5.87 -18.28
N ASN A 375 -12.98 5.92 -17.26
CA ASN A 375 -14.41 5.58 -17.41
C ASN A 375 -15.36 6.78 -17.27
N LEU A 376 -14.90 7.93 -16.80
CA LEU A 376 -15.69 9.13 -16.53
C LEU A 376 -15.06 10.33 -17.24
#